data_AF-A0A2D7S391-F1
#
_entry.id   AF-A0A2D7S391-F1
#
_cell.length_a   1.000
_cell.length_b   1.000
_cell.length_c   1.000
_cell.angle_alpha   90.00
_cell.angle_beta   90.00
_cell.angle_gamma   90.00
#
_symmetry.space_group_name_H-M   'P 1'
#
loop_
_entity.id
_entity.type
_entity.pdbx_description
1 polymer ?
#
loop_
_entity_poly.entity_id
_entity_poly.type
_entity_poly.pdbx_seq_one_letter_code
_entity_poly.pdbx_strand_id
1 'polypeptide(L)'
;MKEWRKYNGALISNLPPDKDVNLVDIVSKIKSSKSLFARWVSNFDCKENMPFWYIIKDDSSNISSYSKNTRNQIRKGLNNFDVRRINKSIILEKGYDIYVSALSHYNGRQRVLSNKEFIDSLDNSFEYWGVFNNKGMLIGYAQNRVFNNSCDYSIIRIHPKSLKKYPFYVLFYKMNEYYLDTLKLDYVTDGARSIYHETNIQEFLIQKFRFRKAYCNIHIVYHPLVKPFILLLLPFRFFFNKIPFTFFKKINVVLFQENIKRDSEAIVNQKKLEGSKLILSNGNFKSGSTWITAIINELINQESHELPLDYRSPKHKNWIHRYKIKDFIFSDEFLSSTSWVSKTHIYNWKIIKVILKYQRNIKVVNIERDLKDVLVSHYFHLLNSGKIKWDFKAYFNNLGKYKAIQYIQYHKVWSQFDFCLNLKYEDLRHSTAEVIVQVAEYLDVKSFNIESIILETDIENLRSNHKSKNLNEEKWFFRKGIVGDWKSYFDASMIAKVNDIKNGKITILERVIFFIVFSVRLKIKYFLYRFFPSLYLIFDKRF
;
A
#
# COMPACT_ATOMS: atom_id res chain seq x y z
N MET A 1 7.20 27.64 -23.06
CA MET A 1 7.36 26.26 -22.55
C MET A 1 7.89 26.19 -21.11
N LYS A 2 7.87 27.27 -20.28
CA LYS A 2 8.45 27.22 -18.92
C LYS A 2 7.73 26.28 -17.95
N GLU A 3 6.41 26.13 -18.07
CA GLU A 3 5.58 25.30 -17.18
C GLU A 3 5.48 23.82 -17.58
N TRP A 4 5.90 23.45 -18.80
CA TRP A 4 5.73 22.11 -19.33
C TRP A 4 7.06 21.57 -19.84
N ARG A 5 7.43 20.36 -19.44
CA ARG A 5 8.62 19.66 -19.95
C ARG A 5 8.24 18.38 -20.65
N LYS A 6 8.99 18.02 -21.70
CA LYS A 6 8.83 16.75 -22.39
C LYS A 6 9.58 15.66 -21.62
N TYR A 7 8.90 14.56 -21.31
CA TYR A 7 9.45 13.42 -20.59
C TYR A 7 8.87 12.11 -21.13
N ASN A 8 9.71 11.23 -21.67
CA ASN A 8 9.32 9.92 -22.21
C ASN A 8 8.14 9.97 -23.21
N GLY A 9 8.09 10.99 -24.06
CA GLY A 9 7.03 11.16 -25.06
C GLY A 9 5.73 11.76 -24.52
N ALA A 10 5.70 12.19 -23.26
CA ALA A 10 4.60 12.94 -22.66
C ALA A 10 5.02 14.39 -22.34
N LEU A 11 4.07 15.30 -22.30
CA LEU A 11 4.22 16.59 -21.62
C LEU A 11 3.84 16.42 -20.15
N ILE A 12 4.74 16.79 -19.25
CA ILE A 12 4.46 16.80 -17.81
C ILE A 12 4.69 18.20 -17.26
N SER A 13 3.99 18.52 -16.17
CA SER A 13 4.23 19.77 -15.43
C SER A 13 5.72 19.89 -15.05
N ASN A 14 6.25 21.10 -15.24
CA ASN A 14 7.56 21.52 -14.78
C ASN A 14 7.48 22.31 -13.45
N LEU A 15 6.26 22.61 -13.00
CA LEU A 15 5.94 23.26 -11.73
C LEU A 15 5.87 22.22 -10.59
N PRO A 16 6.04 22.63 -9.32
CA PRO A 16 5.84 21.73 -8.18
C PRO A 16 4.35 21.35 -8.06
N PRO A 17 4.03 20.21 -7.41
CA PRO A 17 2.68 19.65 -7.44
C PRO A 17 1.61 20.50 -6.73
N ASP A 18 2.00 21.42 -5.86
CA ASP A 18 1.12 22.38 -5.17
C ASP A 18 0.72 23.59 -6.05
N LYS A 19 1.27 23.72 -7.26
CA LYS A 19 0.96 24.81 -8.19
C LYS A 19 0.13 24.33 -9.36
N ASP A 20 -0.92 25.08 -9.67
CA ASP A 20 -1.74 24.85 -10.84
C ASP A 20 -0.97 25.17 -12.13
N VAL A 21 -1.29 24.42 -13.19
CA VAL A 21 -0.69 24.58 -14.52
C VAL A 21 -1.64 25.31 -15.45
N ASN A 22 -1.12 26.14 -16.35
CA ASN A 22 -1.94 26.76 -17.37
C ASN A 22 -2.32 25.75 -18.48
N LEU A 23 -3.62 25.48 -18.57
CA LEU A 23 -4.22 24.51 -19.51
C LEU A 23 -4.62 25.11 -20.86
N VAL A 24 -4.51 26.42 -21.05
CA VAL A 24 -4.81 27.09 -22.32
C VAL A 24 -3.98 26.43 -23.44
N ASP A 25 -4.68 26.07 -24.52
CA ASP A 25 -4.14 25.42 -25.71
C ASP A 25 -3.36 24.12 -25.46
N ILE A 26 -3.68 23.37 -24.39
CA ILE A 26 -2.94 22.14 -24.05
C ILE A 26 -2.91 21.13 -25.20
N VAL A 27 -4.00 20.99 -25.97
CA VAL A 27 -4.06 20.11 -27.14
C VAL A 27 -3.08 20.58 -28.23
N SER A 28 -3.02 21.88 -28.49
CA SER A 28 -2.08 22.46 -29.45
C SER A 28 -0.63 22.27 -28.99
N LYS A 29 -0.34 22.44 -27.70
CA LYS A 29 0.98 22.14 -27.10
C LYS A 29 1.37 20.68 -27.26
N ILE A 30 0.43 19.74 -27.08
CA ILE A 30 0.68 18.30 -27.30
C ILE A 30 1.07 18.03 -28.76
N LYS A 31 0.32 18.62 -29.72
CA LYS A 31 0.60 18.49 -31.16
C LYS A 31 1.98 19.05 -31.53
N SER A 32 2.26 20.31 -31.18
CA SER A 32 3.50 21.01 -31.56
C SER A 32 4.75 20.37 -30.93
N SER A 33 4.63 19.87 -29.69
CA SER A 33 5.73 19.16 -29.02
C SER A 33 5.92 17.72 -29.48
N LYS A 34 5.09 17.20 -30.38
CA LYS A 34 5.07 15.79 -30.81
C LYS A 34 5.01 14.85 -29.59
N SER A 35 4.09 15.13 -28.67
CA SER A 35 3.87 14.33 -27.47
C SER A 35 2.60 13.50 -27.60
N LEU A 36 2.55 12.34 -26.94
CA LEU A 36 1.41 11.43 -26.98
C LEU A 36 0.25 11.91 -26.09
N PHE A 37 0.59 12.58 -24.99
CA PHE A 37 -0.36 13.14 -24.03
C PHE A 37 0.31 14.20 -23.15
N ALA A 38 -0.50 14.99 -22.45
CA ALA A 38 -0.09 15.83 -21.33
C ALA A 38 -0.65 15.26 -20.02
N ARG A 39 0.12 15.36 -18.93
CA ARG A 39 -0.27 14.94 -17.58
C ARG A 39 0.11 15.98 -16.54
N TRP A 40 -0.83 16.29 -15.65
CA TRP A 40 -0.62 17.18 -14.50
C TRP A 40 -1.41 16.69 -13.30
N VAL A 41 -1.26 17.37 -12.17
CA VAL A 41 -2.02 17.13 -10.95
C VAL A 41 -2.72 18.39 -10.48
N SER A 42 -3.73 18.22 -9.63
CA SER A 42 -4.45 19.30 -8.94
C SER A 42 -4.92 18.80 -7.57
N ASN A 43 -5.41 19.69 -6.72
CA ASN A 43 -5.88 19.35 -5.36
C ASN A 43 -4.79 18.56 -4.61
N PHE A 44 -3.59 19.13 -4.58
CA PHE A 44 -2.43 18.52 -3.96
C PHE A 44 -2.62 18.39 -2.45
N ASP A 45 -2.11 17.28 -1.92
CA ASP A 45 -2.21 16.91 -0.50
C ASP A 45 -3.66 16.88 0.04
N CYS A 46 -4.58 16.37 -0.79
CA CYS A 46 -5.97 16.22 -0.38
C CYS A 46 -6.13 15.14 0.71
N LYS A 47 -7.14 15.34 1.59
CA LYS A 47 -7.44 14.42 2.70
C LYS A 47 -7.94 13.05 2.24
N GLU A 48 -8.45 12.97 1.02
CA GLU A 48 -9.00 11.74 0.47
C GLU A 48 -7.89 10.86 -0.07
N ASN A 49 -8.03 9.55 0.13
CA ASN A 49 -7.06 8.61 -0.40
C ASN A 49 -7.26 8.52 -1.91
N MET A 50 -6.19 8.83 -2.66
CA MET A 50 -6.24 8.82 -4.12
C MET A 50 -5.34 7.71 -4.70
N PRO A 51 -5.67 7.18 -5.89
CA PRO A 51 -4.81 6.26 -6.61
C PRO A 51 -3.46 6.87 -7.02
N PHE A 52 -3.32 8.20 -6.96
CA PHE A 52 -2.11 8.94 -7.29
C PHE A 52 -1.68 9.84 -6.13
N TRP A 53 -0.37 9.95 -5.92
CA TRP A 53 0.22 10.72 -4.82
C TRP A 53 1.65 11.12 -5.14
N TYR A 54 2.19 12.05 -4.36
CA TYR A 54 3.62 12.30 -4.21
C TYR A 54 4.12 11.78 -2.87
N ILE A 55 5.41 11.47 -2.79
CA ILE A 55 6.07 11.18 -1.52
C ILE A 55 6.72 12.46 -1.04
N ILE A 56 6.31 12.94 0.14
CA ILE A 56 6.79 14.19 0.72
C ILE A 56 7.24 14.02 2.16
N LYS A 57 8.10 14.93 2.60
CA LYS A 57 8.39 15.17 4.02
C LYS A 57 8.18 16.66 4.29
N ASP A 58 7.37 16.94 5.30
CA ASP A 58 6.86 18.25 5.69
C ASP A 58 7.00 18.48 7.20
N ASP A 59 7.61 17.54 7.92
CA ASP A 59 7.96 17.67 9.34
C ASP A 59 9.48 17.82 9.54
N SER A 60 9.86 18.38 10.69
CA SER A 60 11.27 18.64 11.03
C SER A 60 12.17 17.40 10.92
N SER A 61 13.46 17.61 10.68
CA SER A 61 14.43 16.51 10.52
C SER A 61 15.26 16.25 11.78
N ASN A 62 14.70 16.57 12.95
CA ASN A 62 15.37 16.30 14.22
C ASN A 62 15.71 14.81 14.33
N ILE A 63 17.00 14.51 14.53
CA ILE A 63 17.50 13.13 14.59
C ILE A 63 16.77 12.28 15.63
N SER A 64 16.30 12.88 16.73
CA SER A 64 15.55 12.20 17.79
C SER A 64 14.19 11.65 17.34
N SER A 65 13.60 12.21 16.29
CA SER A 65 12.31 11.79 15.73
C SER A 65 12.40 10.45 14.98
N TYR A 66 13.61 10.00 14.63
CA TYR A 66 13.83 8.74 13.92
C TYR A 66 13.97 7.54 14.87
N SER A 67 13.64 6.36 14.33
CA SER A 67 13.81 5.08 15.05
C SER A 67 15.24 4.88 15.56
N LYS A 68 15.42 4.16 16.68
CA LYS A 68 16.75 3.82 17.22
C LYS A 68 17.69 3.24 16.16
N ASN A 69 17.17 2.36 15.31
CA ASN A 69 17.94 1.75 14.22
C ASN A 69 18.35 2.78 13.16
N THR A 70 17.42 3.61 12.69
CA THR A 70 17.71 4.68 11.71
C THR A 70 18.76 5.64 12.27
N ARG A 71 18.61 6.10 13.52
CA ARG A 71 19.58 6.99 14.19
C ARG A 71 20.98 6.38 14.21
N ASN A 72 21.09 5.09 14.52
CA ASN A 72 22.36 4.39 14.51
C ASN A 72 22.98 4.33 13.11
N GLN A 73 22.18 4.11 12.06
CA GLN A 73 22.67 4.09 10.67
C GLN A 73 23.11 5.47 10.19
N ILE A 74 22.37 6.54 10.54
CA ILE A 74 22.76 7.93 10.27
C ILE A 74 24.11 8.23 10.93
N ARG A 75 24.27 7.95 12.23
CA ARG A 75 25.53 8.18 12.97
C ARG A 75 26.69 7.40 12.39
N LYS A 76 26.50 6.11 12.07
CA LYS A 76 27.52 5.29 11.40
C LYS A 76 27.91 5.87 10.04
N GLY A 77 26.94 6.37 9.28
CA GLY A 77 27.19 7.03 8.01
C GLY A 77 27.99 8.33 8.17
N LEU A 78 27.62 9.18 9.14
CA LEU A 78 28.30 10.45 9.42
C LEU A 78 29.79 10.26 9.79
N ASN A 79 30.15 9.12 10.41
CA ASN A 79 31.56 8.79 10.69
C ASN A 79 32.36 8.39 9.43
N ASN A 80 31.70 8.10 8.32
CA ASN A 80 32.33 7.61 7.08
C ASN A 80 32.23 8.60 5.91
N PHE A 81 31.34 9.58 6.00
CA PHE A 81 31.00 10.46 4.89
C PHE A 81 30.79 11.90 5.32
N ASP A 82 31.38 12.82 4.55
CA ASP A 82 31.07 14.23 4.55
C ASP A 82 30.07 14.53 3.44
N VAL A 83 28.93 15.12 3.78
CA VAL A 83 27.86 15.47 2.83
C VAL A 83 27.63 16.96 2.88
N ARG A 84 27.82 17.60 1.72
CA ARG A 84 27.74 19.05 1.59
C ARG A 84 27.25 19.47 0.21
N ARG A 85 26.71 20.69 0.14
CA ARG A 85 26.45 21.34 -1.15
C ARG A 85 27.75 21.54 -1.93
N ILE A 86 27.66 21.44 -3.25
CA ILE A 86 28.80 21.56 -4.16
C ILE A 86 28.44 22.37 -5.41
N ASN A 87 29.47 22.86 -6.11
CA ASN A 87 29.30 23.49 -7.41
C ASN A 87 29.16 22.43 -8.51
N LYS A 88 28.42 22.78 -9.57
CA LYS A 88 28.22 21.95 -10.76
C LYS A 88 29.54 21.46 -11.39
N SER A 89 30.60 22.27 -11.32
CA SER A 89 31.94 21.93 -11.83
C SER A 89 32.47 20.60 -11.30
N ILE A 90 32.21 20.28 -10.02
CA ILE A 90 32.64 19.02 -9.41
C ILE A 90 31.92 17.82 -10.05
N ILE A 91 30.64 17.98 -10.42
CA ILE A 91 29.87 16.92 -11.09
C ILE A 91 30.29 16.76 -12.55
N LEU A 92 30.63 17.85 -13.23
CA LEU A 92 31.17 17.81 -14.59
C LEU A 92 32.48 17.01 -14.65
N GLU A 93 33.34 17.18 -13.65
CA GLU A 93 34.64 16.51 -13.60
C GLU A 93 34.53 15.06 -13.11
N LYS A 94 33.77 14.78 -12.05
CA LYS A 94 33.82 13.50 -11.30
C LYS A 94 32.51 12.73 -11.28
N GLY A 95 31.42 13.30 -11.80
CA GLY A 95 30.08 12.72 -11.69
C GLY A 95 29.81 11.57 -12.65
N TYR A 96 30.43 11.57 -13.83
CA TYR A 96 30.14 10.59 -14.89
C TYR A 96 30.49 9.15 -14.47
N ASP A 97 31.63 8.94 -13.83
CA ASP A 97 32.04 7.60 -13.35
C ASP A 97 31.07 7.03 -12.31
N ILE A 98 30.56 7.90 -11.42
CA ILE A 98 29.55 7.54 -10.43
C ILE A 98 28.24 7.20 -11.13
N TYR A 99 27.84 7.97 -12.15
CA TYR A 99 26.65 7.72 -12.95
C TYR A 99 26.70 6.34 -13.63
N VAL A 100 27.79 6.04 -14.35
CA VAL A 100 27.98 4.74 -15.03
C VAL A 100 27.99 3.60 -14.02
N SER A 101 28.76 3.75 -12.92
CA SER A 101 28.86 2.74 -11.86
C SER A 101 27.52 2.48 -11.18
N ALA A 102 26.75 3.52 -10.85
CA ALA A 102 25.42 3.37 -10.27
C ALA A 102 24.47 2.64 -11.24
N LEU A 103 24.52 2.96 -12.54
CA LEU A 103 23.67 2.33 -13.56
C LEU A 103 23.96 0.84 -13.79
N SER A 104 25.20 0.39 -13.64
CA SER A 104 25.58 -1.03 -13.79
C SER A 104 24.77 -1.99 -12.89
N HIS A 105 24.24 -1.51 -11.77
CA HIS A 105 23.44 -2.31 -10.83
C HIS A 105 21.94 -2.28 -11.12
N TYR A 106 21.49 -1.41 -12.03
CA TYR A 106 20.12 -1.44 -12.53
C TYR A 106 20.10 -2.38 -13.73
N ASN A 107 19.22 -3.40 -13.72
CA ASN A 107 19.15 -4.53 -14.66
C ASN A 107 19.08 -4.19 -16.18
N GLY A 108 20.11 -3.56 -16.75
CA GLY A 108 20.40 -3.43 -18.19
C GLY A 108 19.37 -2.72 -19.07
N ARG A 109 18.42 -1.94 -18.50
CA ARG A 109 17.24 -1.44 -19.25
C ARG A 109 17.25 0.04 -19.61
N GLN A 110 18.20 0.82 -19.08
CA GLN A 110 18.35 2.23 -19.42
C GLN A 110 19.55 2.41 -20.35
N ARG A 111 19.35 3.18 -21.42
CA ARG A 111 20.46 3.65 -22.26
C ARG A 111 21.39 4.46 -21.36
N VAL A 112 22.64 4.02 -21.25
CA VAL A 112 23.70 4.79 -20.61
C VAL A 112 24.03 5.96 -21.55
N LEU A 113 23.94 7.17 -21.02
CA LEU A 113 24.33 8.38 -21.75
C LEU A 113 25.84 8.37 -21.96
N SER A 114 26.30 8.87 -23.11
CA SER A 114 27.72 9.21 -23.28
C SER A 114 28.12 10.33 -22.32
N ASN A 115 29.42 10.53 -22.08
CA ASN A 115 29.89 11.60 -21.20
C ASN A 115 29.41 12.98 -21.66
N LYS A 116 29.44 13.23 -22.97
CA LYS A 116 28.92 14.47 -23.55
C LYS A 116 27.41 14.64 -23.26
N GLU A 117 26.60 13.63 -23.54
CA GLU A 117 25.16 13.67 -23.26
C GLU A 117 24.84 13.81 -21.76
N PHE A 118 25.67 13.21 -20.89
CA PHE A 118 25.56 13.38 -19.45
C PHE A 118 25.82 14.83 -19.05
N ILE A 119 26.93 15.42 -19.52
CA ILE A 119 27.29 16.82 -19.27
C ILE A 119 26.19 17.76 -19.76
N ASP A 120 25.70 17.54 -20.98
CA ASP A 120 24.63 18.35 -21.61
C ASP A 120 23.30 18.22 -20.84
N SER A 121 23.10 17.13 -20.10
CA SER A 121 21.90 16.94 -19.26
C SER A 121 21.94 17.70 -17.93
N LEU A 122 23.09 18.23 -17.51
CA LEU A 122 23.24 18.95 -16.25
C LEU A 122 22.78 20.40 -16.39
N ASP A 123 21.82 20.80 -15.58
CA ASP A 123 21.18 22.12 -15.63
C ASP A 123 21.55 22.98 -14.41
N ASN A 124 21.86 24.27 -14.64
CA ASN A 124 22.25 25.21 -13.60
C ASN A 124 21.11 25.58 -12.63
N SER A 125 19.86 25.27 -12.97
CA SER A 125 18.70 25.47 -12.10
C SER A 125 18.61 24.46 -10.95
N PHE A 126 19.49 23.47 -10.91
CA PHE A 126 19.57 22.50 -9.82
C PHE A 126 20.61 22.90 -8.78
N GLU A 127 20.29 22.65 -7.52
CA GLU A 127 21.28 22.58 -6.46
C GLU A 127 21.94 21.21 -6.45
N TYR A 128 23.25 21.19 -6.22
CA TYR A 128 24.05 19.97 -6.22
C TYR A 128 24.56 19.65 -4.81
N TRP A 129 24.49 18.37 -4.46
CA TRP A 129 25.06 17.82 -3.23
C TRP A 129 26.09 16.76 -3.58
N GLY A 130 27.20 16.75 -2.84
CA GLY A 130 28.25 15.74 -2.93
C GLY A 130 28.33 14.91 -1.67
N VAL A 131 28.56 13.61 -1.85
CA VAL A 131 28.90 12.67 -0.78
C VAL A 131 30.37 12.34 -0.93
N PHE A 132 31.19 12.72 0.04
CA PHE A 132 32.62 12.49 0.08
C PHE A 132 32.97 11.44 1.12
N ASN A 133 33.87 10.52 0.82
CA ASN A 133 34.42 9.61 1.84
C ASN A 133 35.52 10.30 2.67
N ASN A 134 35.99 9.64 3.72
CA ASN A 134 37.08 10.15 4.57
C ASN A 134 38.41 10.41 3.84
N LYS A 135 38.56 9.95 2.59
CA LYS A 135 39.72 10.22 1.72
C LYS A 135 39.49 11.43 0.81
N GLY A 136 38.38 12.16 0.97
CA GLY A 136 38.01 13.30 0.13
C GLY A 136 37.51 12.93 -1.27
N MET A 137 37.28 11.64 -1.56
CA MET A 137 36.78 11.21 -2.88
C MET A 137 35.26 11.34 -2.95
N LEU A 138 34.76 11.88 -4.07
CA LEU A 138 33.32 11.90 -4.37
C LEU A 138 32.84 10.47 -4.66
N ILE A 139 31.89 9.98 -3.85
CA ILE A 139 31.32 8.63 -3.97
C ILE A 139 29.83 8.65 -4.30
N GLY A 140 29.21 9.83 -4.31
CA GLY A 140 27.81 10.01 -4.67
C GLY A 140 27.47 11.48 -4.84
N TYR A 141 26.35 11.76 -5.49
CA TYR A 141 25.81 13.09 -5.64
C TYR A 141 24.28 13.10 -5.69
N ALA A 142 23.68 14.26 -5.41
CA ALA A 142 22.28 14.54 -5.69
C ALA A 142 22.12 15.83 -6.51
N GLN A 143 21.03 15.88 -7.27
CA GLN A 143 20.55 17.07 -7.99
C GLN A 143 19.13 17.36 -7.52
N ASN A 144 18.95 18.53 -6.95
CA ASN A 144 17.71 18.94 -6.32
C ASN A 144 17.17 20.18 -7.00
N ARG A 145 15.90 20.14 -7.39
CA ARG A 145 15.23 21.29 -7.97
C ARG A 145 14.52 22.05 -6.85
N VAL A 146 14.98 23.26 -6.60
CA VAL A 146 14.42 24.12 -5.57
C VAL A 146 13.39 25.06 -6.20
N PHE A 147 12.22 25.12 -5.59
CA PHE A 147 11.15 26.07 -5.87
C PHE A 147 11.00 27.01 -4.67
N ASN A 148 10.14 28.03 -4.77
CA ASN A 148 9.98 29.05 -3.72
C ASN A 148 9.75 28.44 -2.32
N ASN A 149 8.90 27.42 -2.20
CA ASN A 149 8.50 26.83 -0.92
C ASN A 149 8.75 25.32 -0.84
N SER A 150 9.36 24.70 -1.85
CA SER A 150 9.52 23.25 -1.88
C SER A 150 10.76 22.82 -2.65
N CYS A 151 11.19 21.58 -2.44
CA CYS A 151 12.35 21.02 -3.13
C CYS A 151 12.06 19.60 -3.63
N ASP A 152 12.33 19.35 -4.91
CA ASP A 152 12.26 18.03 -5.55
C ASP A 152 13.63 17.37 -5.60
N TYR A 153 13.78 16.23 -4.94
CA TYR A 153 14.97 15.36 -4.99
C TYR A 153 14.99 14.60 -6.31
N SER A 154 15.38 15.31 -7.38
CA SER A 154 15.17 14.82 -8.74
C SER A 154 16.11 13.68 -9.15
N ILE A 155 17.40 13.74 -8.79
CA ILE A 155 18.38 12.71 -9.16
C ILE A 155 19.30 12.43 -7.97
N ILE A 156 19.45 11.15 -7.63
CA ILE A 156 20.44 10.70 -6.64
C ILE A 156 21.24 9.54 -7.22
N ARG A 157 22.57 9.63 -7.15
CA ARG A 157 23.50 8.59 -7.60
C ARG A 157 24.54 8.33 -6.52
N ILE A 158 24.73 7.07 -6.16
CA ILE A 158 25.74 6.65 -5.19
C ILE A 158 26.46 5.43 -5.74
N HIS A 159 27.78 5.43 -5.58
CA HIS A 159 28.63 4.32 -5.98
C HIS A 159 28.25 3.04 -5.21
N PRO A 160 27.92 1.93 -5.89
CA PRO A 160 27.39 0.72 -5.25
C PRO A 160 28.28 0.10 -4.15
N LYS A 161 29.61 0.14 -4.34
CA LYS A 161 30.59 -0.35 -3.32
C LYS A 161 30.46 0.35 -1.96
N SER A 162 29.91 1.57 -1.93
CA SER A 162 29.80 2.36 -0.70
C SER A 162 28.50 2.13 0.06
N LEU A 163 27.52 1.41 -0.50
CA LEU A 163 26.18 1.27 0.07
C LEU A 163 26.14 0.65 1.47
N LYS A 164 27.09 -0.26 1.77
CA LYS A 164 27.19 -0.92 3.09
C LYS A 164 27.50 0.05 4.23
N LYS A 165 27.99 1.25 3.94
CA LYS A 165 28.34 2.28 4.94
C LYS A 165 27.26 3.35 5.13
N TYR A 166 26.05 3.13 4.59
CA TYR A 166 24.88 4.01 4.76
C TYR A 166 24.97 5.43 4.15
N PRO A 167 25.56 5.65 2.96
CA PRO A 167 25.68 6.99 2.38
C PRO A 167 24.31 7.64 2.07
N PHE A 168 23.30 6.85 1.66
CA PHE A 168 21.92 7.35 1.48
C PHE A 168 21.36 7.95 2.77
N TYR A 169 21.65 7.34 3.93
CA TYR A 169 21.10 7.82 5.20
C TYR A 169 21.64 9.21 5.54
N VAL A 170 22.94 9.42 5.35
CA VAL A 170 23.58 10.71 5.58
C VAL A 170 23.07 11.75 4.59
N LEU A 171 22.97 11.37 3.31
CA LEU A 171 22.54 12.28 2.24
C LEU A 171 21.13 12.80 2.50
N PHE A 172 20.14 11.92 2.72
CA PHE A 172 18.79 12.36 3.03
C PHE A 172 18.70 13.12 4.35
N TYR A 173 19.43 12.69 5.38
CA TYR A 173 19.46 13.42 6.66
C TYR A 173 19.92 14.88 6.46
N LYS A 174 21.05 15.08 5.76
CA LYS A 174 21.61 16.41 5.51
C LYS A 174 20.79 17.26 4.55
N MET A 175 20.23 16.67 3.51
CA MET A 175 19.32 17.40 2.62
C MET A 175 18.04 17.83 3.38
N ASN A 176 17.43 16.95 4.17
CA ASN A 176 16.23 17.31 4.92
C ASN A 176 16.51 18.36 6.00
N GLU A 177 17.63 18.25 6.74
CA GLU A 177 18.10 19.26 7.70
C GLU A 177 18.28 20.64 7.03
N TYR A 178 18.85 20.65 5.83
CA TYR A 178 19.04 21.89 5.09
C TYR A 178 17.71 22.47 4.56
N TYR A 179 16.95 21.70 3.77
CA TYR A 179 15.76 22.21 3.10
C TYR A 179 14.59 22.48 4.05
N LEU A 180 14.33 21.61 5.03
CA LEU A 180 13.20 21.75 5.95
C LEU A 180 13.56 22.56 7.18
N ASP A 181 14.74 22.32 7.78
CA ASP A 181 15.06 22.96 9.06
C ASP A 181 15.81 24.29 8.89
N THR A 182 16.71 24.41 7.90
CA THR A 182 17.48 25.64 7.66
C THR A 182 16.73 26.62 6.75
N LEU A 183 16.28 26.17 5.58
CA LEU A 183 15.54 27.00 4.63
C LEU A 183 14.05 27.13 4.94
N LYS A 184 13.51 26.31 5.85
CA LYS A 184 12.10 26.33 6.26
C LYS A 184 11.14 26.17 5.06
N LEU A 185 11.49 25.33 4.09
CA LEU A 185 10.58 24.97 3.01
C LEU A 185 9.38 24.20 3.57
N ASP A 186 8.21 24.37 2.94
CA ASP A 186 6.96 23.73 3.35
C ASP A 186 7.06 22.20 3.25
N TYR A 187 7.75 21.71 2.20
CA TYR A 187 8.01 20.28 2.03
C TYR A 187 9.18 19.98 1.07
N VAL A 188 9.72 18.78 1.18
CA VAL A 188 10.58 18.16 0.16
C VAL A 188 9.90 16.94 -0.44
N THR A 189 10.18 16.61 -1.69
CA THR A 189 9.57 15.47 -2.39
C THR A 189 10.58 14.61 -3.14
N ASP A 190 10.34 13.30 -3.18
CA ASP A 190 11.03 12.33 -4.06
C ASP A 190 10.18 12.00 -5.32
N GLY A 191 9.28 12.94 -5.67
CA GLY A 191 8.41 12.85 -6.82
C GLY A 191 7.14 12.02 -6.62
N ALA A 192 6.45 11.80 -7.75
CA ALA A 192 5.16 11.14 -7.79
C ALA A 192 5.26 9.62 -7.64
N ARG A 193 4.11 8.98 -7.40
CA ARG A 193 3.92 7.52 -7.43
C ARG A 193 4.65 6.92 -8.64
N SER A 194 5.44 5.89 -8.37
CA SER A 194 6.09 5.15 -9.44
C SER A 194 5.09 4.46 -10.36
N ILE A 195 5.19 4.73 -11.67
CA ILE A 195 4.30 4.15 -12.71
C ILE A 195 5.02 3.06 -13.53
N TYR A 196 6.34 3.22 -13.74
CA TYR A 196 7.13 2.34 -14.62
C TYR A 196 7.96 1.31 -13.84
N HIS A 197 8.43 1.64 -12.63
CA HIS A 197 9.31 0.80 -11.81
C HIS A 197 8.91 0.87 -10.34
N GLU A 198 8.76 -0.26 -9.64
CA GLU A 198 8.81 -0.22 -8.18
C GLU A 198 10.24 0.16 -7.79
N THR A 199 10.46 1.41 -7.40
CA THR A 199 11.71 1.84 -6.79
C THR A 199 11.58 1.65 -5.29
N ASN A 200 12.48 0.87 -4.69
CA ASN A 200 12.48 0.66 -3.23
C ASN A 200 12.83 1.95 -2.45
N ILE A 201 13.14 3.06 -3.13
CA ILE A 201 13.52 4.32 -2.50
C ILE A 201 12.35 5.01 -1.81
N GLN A 202 11.16 5.06 -2.44
CA GLN A 202 10.00 5.69 -1.82
C GLN A 202 9.59 4.95 -0.53
N GLU A 203 9.61 3.63 -0.56
CA GLU A 203 9.37 2.81 0.63
C GLU A 203 10.45 3.01 1.69
N PHE A 204 11.72 3.09 1.28
CA PHE A 204 12.83 3.42 2.16
C PHE A 204 12.64 4.79 2.85
N LEU A 205 12.20 5.81 2.12
CA LEU A 205 11.97 7.16 2.65
C LEU A 205 10.81 7.18 3.64
N ILE A 206 9.71 6.50 3.34
CA ILE A 206 8.59 6.35 4.27
C ILE A 206 9.06 5.66 5.56
N GLN A 207 9.70 4.49 5.44
CA GLN A 207 10.07 3.68 6.60
C GLN A 207 11.21 4.27 7.44
N LYS A 208 12.19 4.93 6.82
CA LYS A 208 13.40 5.39 7.51
C LYS A 208 13.35 6.86 7.86
N PHE A 209 12.80 7.70 6.98
CA PHE A 209 12.82 9.15 7.09
C PHE A 209 11.44 9.76 7.37
N ARG A 210 10.42 8.93 7.58
CA ARG A 210 9.05 9.35 7.92
C ARG A 210 8.38 10.20 6.84
N PHE A 211 8.76 9.98 5.58
CA PHE A 211 8.01 10.57 4.47
C PHE A 211 6.59 9.99 4.45
N ARG A 212 5.65 10.78 3.94
CA ARG A 212 4.24 10.39 3.79
C ARG A 212 3.76 10.58 2.36
N LYS A 213 2.61 9.99 2.05
CA LYS A 213 1.92 10.20 0.79
C LYS A 213 1.12 11.51 0.87
N ALA A 214 1.29 12.37 -0.13
CA ALA A 214 0.44 13.53 -0.39
C ALA A 214 -0.43 13.21 -1.62
N TYR A 215 -1.70 12.89 -1.37
CA TYR A 215 -2.64 12.45 -2.41
C TYR A 215 -3.06 13.60 -3.31
N CYS A 216 -3.31 13.30 -4.58
CA CYS A 216 -3.72 14.33 -5.54
C CYS A 216 -4.54 13.76 -6.70
N ASN A 217 -5.26 14.66 -7.38
CA ASN A 217 -6.01 14.32 -8.57
C ASN A 217 -5.07 14.34 -9.77
N ILE A 218 -4.98 13.21 -10.49
CA ILE A 218 -4.23 13.12 -11.74
C ILE A 218 -5.13 13.42 -12.94
N HIS A 219 -4.60 14.23 -13.87
CA HIS A 219 -5.27 14.57 -15.12
C HIS A 219 -4.42 14.13 -16.31
N ILE A 220 -5.08 13.64 -17.37
CA ILE A 220 -4.42 13.24 -18.61
C ILE A 220 -5.27 13.68 -19.80
N VAL A 221 -4.64 14.40 -20.73
CA VAL A 221 -5.20 14.75 -22.04
C VAL A 221 -4.33 14.13 -23.11
N TYR A 222 -4.93 13.29 -23.95
CA TYR A 222 -4.21 12.63 -25.04
C TYR A 222 -4.22 13.47 -26.31
N HIS A 223 -3.20 13.26 -27.14
CA HIS A 223 -3.24 13.69 -28.53
C HIS A 223 -4.52 13.13 -29.20
N PRO A 224 -5.24 13.91 -30.04
CA PRO A 224 -6.50 13.46 -30.65
C PRO A 224 -6.39 12.14 -31.40
N LEU A 225 -5.28 11.91 -32.11
CA LEU A 225 -5.01 10.65 -32.81
C LEU A 225 -4.69 9.48 -31.87
N VAL A 226 -4.22 9.73 -30.64
CA VAL A 226 -3.84 8.67 -29.67
C VAL A 226 -5.04 8.23 -28.84
N LYS A 227 -5.97 9.14 -28.53
CA LYS A 227 -7.14 8.87 -27.67
C LYS A 227 -7.95 7.65 -28.09
N PRO A 228 -8.33 7.44 -29.38
CA PRO A 228 -9.08 6.26 -29.81
C PRO A 228 -8.34 4.94 -29.54
N PHE A 229 -7.04 4.90 -29.76
CA PHE A 229 -6.22 3.70 -29.49
C PHE A 229 -6.21 3.36 -27.99
N ILE A 230 -6.11 4.36 -27.11
CA ILE A 230 -6.16 4.11 -25.66
C ILE A 230 -7.50 3.50 -25.25
N LEU A 231 -8.61 4.03 -25.78
CA LEU A 231 -9.95 3.51 -25.50
C LEU A 231 -10.13 2.08 -26.02
N LEU A 232 -9.62 1.79 -27.23
CA LEU A 232 -9.66 0.46 -27.84
C LEU A 232 -8.83 -0.56 -27.05
N LEU A 233 -7.65 -0.17 -26.57
CA LEU A 233 -6.70 -1.08 -25.90
C LEU A 233 -7.02 -1.30 -24.41
N LEU A 234 -7.77 -0.40 -23.78
CA LEU A 234 -8.05 -0.45 -22.34
C LEU A 234 -8.76 -1.74 -21.88
N PRO A 235 -9.77 -2.29 -22.58
CA PRO A 235 -10.38 -3.59 -22.24
C PRO A 235 -9.37 -4.74 -22.27
N PHE A 236 -8.41 -4.69 -23.19
CA PHE A 236 -7.41 -5.74 -23.43
C PHE A 236 -6.12 -5.55 -22.62
N ARG A 237 -6.06 -4.58 -21.69
CA ARG A 237 -4.87 -4.26 -20.88
C ARG A 237 -4.24 -5.46 -20.16
N PHE A 238 -5.02 -6.49 -19.84
CA PHE A 238 -4.52 -7.70 -19.20
C PHE A 238 -3.50 -8.47 -20.06
N PHE A 239 -3.64 -8.44 -21.39
CA PHE A 239 -2.74 -9.13 -22.30
C PHE A 239 -1.35 -8.48 -22.36
N PHE A 240 -1.30 -7.14 -22.37
CA PHE A 240 -0.04 -6.39 -22.44
C PHE A 240 0.84 -6.54 -21.19
N ASN A 241 0.23 -6.82 -20.04
CA ASN A 241 0.97 -7.12 -18.80
C ASN A 241 1.83 -8.39 -18.89
N LYS A 242 1.50 -9.33 -19.79
CA LYS A 242 2.17 -10.63 -19.89
C LYS A 242 3.28 -10.70 -20.94
N ILE A 243 3.37 -9.68 -21.80
CA ILE A 243 4.27 -9.70 -22.95
C ILE A 243 5.57 -8.97 -22.57
N PRO A 244 6.75 -9.63 -22.64
CA PRO A 244 7.99 -9.06 -22.12
C PRO A 244 8.67 -8.03 -23.03
N PHE A 245 8.08 -7.67 -24.18
CA PHE A 245 8.65 -6.71 -25.13
C PHE A 245 8.56 -5.25 -24.66
N THR A 246 9.57 -4.44 -25.01
CA THR A 246 9.74 -3.05 -24.58
C THR A 246 8.62 -2.13 -25.05
N PHE A 247 8.11 -2.32 -26.27
CA PHE A 247 6.99 -1.56 -26.81
C PHE A 247 5.69 -1.79 -26.02
N PHE A 248 5.30 -3.04 -25.80
CA PHE A 248 4.10 -3.38 -25.04
C PHE A 248 4.17 -2.94 -23.57
N LYS A 249 5.37 -2.89 -22.98
CA LYS A 249 5.58 -2.27 -21.66
C LYS A 249 5.23 -0.79 -21.63
N LYS A 250 5.62 -0.03 -22.67
CA LYS A 250 5.24 1.41 -22.78
C LYS A 250 3.73 1.57 -22.93
N ILE A 251 3.08 0.76 -23.77
CA ILE A 251 1.61 0.74 -23.89
C ILE A 251 0.97 0.46 -22.53
N ASN A 252 1.43 -0.59 -21.84
CA ASN A 252 0.91 -0.96 -20.53
C ASN A 252 1.02 0.17 -19.50
N VAL A 253 2.11 0.94 -19.54
CA VAL A 253 2.34 2.10 -18.67
C VAL A 253 1.38 3.26 -18.98
N VAL A 254 1.07 3.50 -20.26
CA VAL A 254 0.05 4.48 -20.64
C VAL A 254 -1.34 4.01 -20.19
N LEU A 255 -1.68 2.73 -20.43
CA LEU A 255 -2.96 2.15 -19.98
C LEU A 255 -3.08 2.13 -18.45
N PHE A 256 -1.99 1.91 -17.73
CA PHE A 256 -1.99 1.95 -16.26
C PHE A 256 -2.31 3.36 -15.75
N GLN A 257 -1.69 4.40 -16.34
CA GLN A 257 -2.02 5.79 -16.01
C GLN A 257 -3.47 6.14 -16.33
N GLU A 258 -4.01 5.66 -17.46
CA GLU A 258 -5.42 5.82 -17.79
C GLU A 258 -6.34 5.19 -16.74
N ASN A 259 -5.98 4.02 -16.19
CA ASN A 259 -6.74 3.41 -15.09
C ASN A 259 -6.67 4.26 -13.83
N ILE A 260 -5.50 4.79 -13.45
CA ILE A 260 -5.35 5.67 -12.28
C ILE A 260 -6.20 6.93 -12.46
N LYS A 261 -6.18 7.54 -13.64
CA LYS A 261 -7.03 8.70 -13.96
C LYS A 261 -8.51 8.38 -13.76
N ARG A 262 -9.01 7.31 -14.37
CA ARG A 262 -10.42 6.92 -14.25
C ARG A 262 -10.83 6.58 -12.82
N ASP A 263 -9.96 5.89 -12.08
CA ASP A 263 -10.20 5.61 -10.67
C ASP A 263 -10.24 6.90 -9.85
N SER A 264 -9.39 7.88 -10.16
CA SER A 264 -9.36 9.19 -9.50
C SER A 264 -10.62 10.00 -9.81
N GLU A 265 -11.01 10.10 -11.09
CA GLU A 265 -12.26 10.75 -11.52
C GLU A 265 -13.48 10.10 -10.85
N ALA A 266 -13.48 8.77 -10.71
CA ALA A 266 -14.56 8.04 -10.06
C ALA A 266 -14.68 8.34 -8.56
N ILE A 267 -13.58 8.66 -7.87
CA ILE A 267 -13.58 9.07 -6.45
C ILE A 267 -14.03 10.54 -6.33
N VAL A 268 -13.47 11.42 -7.17
CA VAL A 268 -13.81 12.84 -7.18
C VAL A 268 -15.30 13.07 -7.45
N ASN A 269 -15.87 12.32 -8.40
CA ASN A 269 -17.29 12.43 -8.74
C ASN A 269 -18.23 11.77 -7.72
N GLN A 270 -17.70 11.01 -6.76
CA GLN A 270 -18.53 10.38 -5.74
C GLN A 270 -18.96 11.44 -4.72
N LYS A 271 -20.25 11.48 -4.36
CA LYS A 271 -20.72 12.28 -3.22
C LYS A 271 -20.78 11.41 -1.96
N LYS A 272 -20.55 12.02 -0.80
CA LYS A 272 -20.84 11.40 0.49
C LYS A 272 -22.36 11.34 0.66
N LEU A 273 -22.89 10.17 0.97
CA LEU A 273 -24.26 10.05 1.43
C LEU A 273 -24.27 10.40 2.92
N GLU A 274 -25.03 11.42 3.31
CA GLU A 274 -25.13 11.79 4.72
C GLU A 274 -26.03 10.82 5.48
N GLY A 275 -25.78 10.66 6.77
CA GLY A 275 -26.62 9.86 7.67
C GLY A 275 -26.25 8.40 7.83
N SER A 276 -25.35 7.81 7.02
CA SER A 276 -24.92 6.41 7.23
C SER A 276 -23.47 6.07 6.83
N LYS A 277 -22.88 5.11 7.54
CA LYS A 277 -21.54 4.55 7.27
C LYS A 277 -21.55 3.02 7.26
N LEU A 278 -20.81 2.42 6.34
CA LEU A 278 -20.48 0.98 6.35
C LEU A 278 -19.08 0.77 6.94
N ILE A 279 -18.98 -0.05 7.98
CA ILE A 279 -17.75 -0.35 8.69
C ILE A 279 -17.37 -1.80 8.41
N LEU A 280 -16.25 -1.97 7.70
CA LEU A 280 -15.70 -3.26 7.38
C LEU A 280 -14.65 -3.64 8.43
N SER A 281 -15.02 -4.53 9.34
CA SER A 281 -14.06 -5.25 10.20
C SER A 281 -13.40 -6.33 9.35
N ASN A 282 -12.27 -5.98 8.77
CA ASN A 282 -11.52 -6.81 7.86
C ASN A 282 -10.30 -7.40 8.57
N GLY A 283 -9.85 -8.57 8.13
CA GLY A 283 -8.61 -9.12 8.62
C GLY A 283 -8.20 -10.32 7.81
N ASN A 284 -6.96 -10.75 7.96
CA ASN A 284 -6.60 -12.04 7.42
C ASN A 284 -7.27 -13.17 8.22
N PHE A 285 -7.33 -14.38 7.65
CA PHE A 285 -7.88 -15.52 8.37
C PHE A 285 -7.13 -15.71 9.70
N LYS A 286 -7.87 -15.90 10.78
CA LYS A 286 -7.33 -16.17 12.13
C LYS A 286 -6.42 -15.06 12.71
N SER A 287 -6.54 -13.83 12.20
CA SER A 287 -5.81 -12.66 12.71
C SER A 287 -6.54 -11.85 13.79
N GLY A 288 -7.72 -12.30 14.24
CA GLY A 288 -8.45 -11.63 15.32
C GLY A 288 -9.61 -10.73 14.87
N SER A 289 -10.06 -10.84 13.61
CA SER A 289 -11.19 -10.03 13.11
C SER A 289 -12.49 -10.24 13.90
N THR A 290 -12.72 -11.41 14.51
CA THR A 290 -13.85 -11.62 15.42
C THR A 290 -13.77 -10.70 16.65
N TRP A 291 -12.59 -10.56 17.24
CA TRP A 291 -12.39 -9.74 18.44
C TRP A 291 -12.58 -8.26 18.12
N ILE A 292 -11.97 -7.79 17.02
CA ILE A 292 -12.19 -6.42 16.53
C ILE A 292 -13.65 -6.17 16.16
N THR A 293 -14.35 -7.12 15.54
CA THR A 293 -15.80 -6.97 15.27
C THR A 293 -16.57 -6.79 16.57
N ALA A 294 -16.26 -7.54 17.62
CA ALA A 294 -16.92 -7.38 18.91
C ALA A 294 -16.65 -5.99 19.50
N ILE A 295 -15.40 -5.52 19.50
CA ILE A 295 -15.04 -4.17 19.96
C ILE A 295 -15.80 -3.09 19.19
N ILE A 296 -15.86 -3.20 17.86
CA ILE A 296 -16.60 -2.25 17.01
C ILE A 296 -18.09 -2.26 17.35
N ASN A 297 -18.68 -3.43 17.58
CA ASN A 297 -20.10 -3.53 17.95
C ASN A 297 -20.38 -2.88 19.32
N GLU A 298 -19.49 -3.03 20.30
CA GLU A 298 -19.64 -2.35 21.59
C GLU A 298 -19.44 -0.82 21.46
N LEU A 299 -18.51 -0.37 20.62
CA LEU A 299 -18.27 1.07 20.38
C LEU A 299 -19.47 1.77 19.73
N ILE A 300 -20.18 1.08 18.84
CA ILE A 300 -21.29 1.64 18.06
C ILE A 300 -22.64 1.38 18.76
N ASN A 301 -22.61 0.68 19.90
CA ASN A 301 -23.70 0.55 20.84
C ASN A 301 -25.01 0.00 20.22
N GLN A 302 -25.02 -1.29 19.87
CA GLN A 302 -26.19 -2.11 19.50
C GLN A 302 -27.26 -1.57 18.51
N GLU A 303 -27.05 -0.43 17.84
CA GLU A 303 -27.70 -0.13 16.54
C GLU A 303 -27.12 -0.99 15.40
N SER A 304 -26.49 -2.14 15.73
CA SER A 304 -26.05 -3.12 14.75
C SER A 304 -27.27 -3.86 14.22
N HIS A 305 -28.01 -3.20 13.32
CA HIS A 305 -28.97 -3.86 12.48
C HIS A 305 -28.24 -4.97 11.73
N GLU A 306 -28.78 -6.18 11.80
CA GLU A 306 -28.32 -7.22 10.90
C GLU A 306 -28.46 -6.69 9.46
N LEU A 307 -27.39 -6.73 8.66
CA LEU A 307 -27.37 -6.24 7.26
C LEU A 307 -28.64 -6.63 6.49
N PRO A 308 -29.22 -5.90 5.54
CA PRO A 308 -30.45 -6.38 4.92
C PRO A 308 -30.24 -7.68 4.13
N LEU A 309 -31.25 -8.57 4.10
CA LEU A 309 -31.13 -9.95 3.58
C LEU A 309 -30.50 -10.00 2.19
N ASP A 310 -30.90 -9.08 1.31
CA ASP A 310 -30.41 -9.02 -0.07
C ASP A 310 -28.92 -8.65 -0.17
N TYR A 311 -28.37 -8.01 0.85
CA TYR A 311 -26.96 -7.59 0.90
C TYR A 311 -26.11 -8.46 1.81
N ARG A 312 -26.66 -9.49 2.45
CA ARG A 312 -25.91 -10.44 3.28
C ARG A 312 -25.13 -11.46 2.47
N SER A 313 -24.04 -11.95 3.05
CA SER A 313 -23.36 -13.15 2.59
C SER A 313 -24.29 -14.36 2.72
N PRO A 314 -24.34 -15.27 1.73
CA PRO A 314 -25.20 -16.46 1.78
C PRO A 314 -24.88 -17.36 2.98
N LYS A 315 -23.66 -17.28 3.52
CA LYS A 315 -23.17 -18.14 4.60
C LYS A 315 -23.22 -17.50 5.99
N HIS A 316 -23.09 -16.19 6.09
CA HIS A 316 -22.81 -15.50 7.36
C HIS A 316 -23.65 -14.23 7.45
N LYS A 317 -24.57 -14.17 8.43
CA LYS A 317 -25.52 -13.06 8.56
C LYS A 317 -24.86 -11.69 8.78
N ASN A 318 -23.78 -11.64 9.55
CA ASN A 318 -23.03 -10.42 9.83
C ASN A 318 -21.95 -10.07 8.77
N TRP A 319 -21.97 -10.73 7.62
CA TRP A 319 -21.04 -10.46 6.51
C TRP A 319 -21.81 -9.85 5.34
N ILE A 320 -21.28 -8.79 4.77
CA ILE A 320 -21.82 -8.17 3.57
C ILE A 320 -21.45 -9.02 2.36
N HIS A 321 -22.35 -9.08 1.40
CA HIS A 321 -22.09 -9.65 0.11
C HIS A 321 -21.05 -8.79 -0.60
N ARG A 322 -19.81 -9.29 -0.70
CA ARG A 322 -18.65 -8.49 -1.17
C ARG A 322 -18.81 -7.91 -2.59
N TYR A 323 -19.73 -8.44 -3.40
CA TYR A 323 -20.05 -7.92 -4.73
C TYR A 323 -21.23 -6.94 -4.76
N LYS A 324 -21.97 -6.80 -3.66
CA LYS A 324 -23.11 -5.87 -3.50
C LYS A 324 -22.78 -4.67 -2.60
N ILE A 325 -21.52 -4.45 -2.23
CA ILE A 325 -21.10 -3.30 -1.40
C ILE A 325 -21.58 -1.98 -2.00
N LYS A 326 -21.37 -1.81 -3.32
CA LYS A 326 -21.84 -0.64 -4.05
C LYS A 326 -23.36 -0.54 -3.98
N ASP A 327 -24.05 -1.63 -4.34
CA ASP A 327 -25.51 -1.63 -4.46
C ASP A 327 -26.16 -1.33 -3.11
N PHE A 328 -25.59 -1.88 -2.03
CA PHE A 328 -26.01 -1.59 -0.66
C PHE A 328 -25.89 -0.11 -0.33
N ILE A 329 -24.74 0.53 -0.60
CA ILE A 329 -24.53 1.96 -0.30
C ILE A 329 -25.58 2.86 -0.99
N PHE A 330 -26.09 2.45 -2.14
CA PHE A 330 -27.12 3.19 -2.88
C PHE A 330 -28.55 2.74 -2.59
N SER A 331 -28.75 1.80 -1.67
CA SER A 331 -30.08 1.30 -1.34
C SER A 331 -30.74 2.15 -0.25
N ASP A 332 -32.07 2.17 -0.24
CA ASP A 332 -32.83 2.90 0.78
C ASP A 332 -32.56 2.33 2.18
N GLU A 333 -32.32 1.01 2.27
CA GLU A 333 -31.99 0.36 3.53
C GLU A 333 -30.67 0.85 4.13
N PHE A 334 -29.69 1.32 3.34
CA PHE A 334 -28.45 1.84 3.90
C PHE A 334 -28.69 3.05 4.81
N LEU A 335 -29.65 3.91 4.46
CA LEU A 335 -30.00 5.08 5.26
C LEU A 335 -30.88 4.76 6.47
N SER A 336 -31.35 3.52 6.62
CA SER A 336 -32.19 3.11 7.76
C SER A 336 -31.42 2.96 9.08
N SER A 337 -30.08 2.97 9.04
CA SER A 337 -29.23 2.99 10.23
C SER A 337 -28.06 3.94 10.04
N THR A 338 -27.59 4.53 11.14
CA THR A 338 -26.41 5.41 11.18
C THR A 338 -25.12 4.67 10.86
N SER A 339 -25.06 3.37 11.19
CA SER A 339 -23.85 2.55 11.05
C SER A 339 -24.18 1.09 10.76
N TRP A 340 -23.45 0.51 9.82
CA TRP A 340 -23.52 -0.90 9.46
C TRP A 340 -22.20 -1.58 9.70
N VAL A 341 -22.15 -2.63 10.51
CA VAL A 341 -20.91 -3.37 10.77
C VAL A 341 -20.90 -4.67 9.98
N SER A 342 -19.80 -4.91 9.27
CA SER A 342 -19.60 -6.17 8.55
C SER A 342 -18.23 -6.77 8.79
N LYS A 343 -18.20 -8.03 9.24
CA LYS A 343 -16.98 -8.82 9.28
C LYS A 343 -16.63 -9.33 7.88
N THR A 344 -15.38 -9.16 7.47
CA THR A 344 -14.92 -9.54 6.13
C THR A 344 -13.50 -10.11 6.12
N HIS A 345 -13.15 -10.75 5.00
CA HIS A 345 -11.81 -11.22 4.65
C HIS A 345 -11.53 -10.86 3.19
N ILE A 346 -11.64 -9.57 2.87
CA ILE A 346 -11.49 -9.05 1.50
C ILE A 346 -10.02 -8.80 1.24
N TYR A 347 -9.49 -9.41 0.19
CA TYR A 347 -8.17 -9.10 -0.38
C TYR A 347 -8.18 -9.17 -1.91
N ASN A 348 -9.39 -9.11 -2.50
CA ASN A 348 -9.54 -9.00 -3.94
C ASN A 348 -9.35 -7.54 -4.35
N TRP A 349 -8.32 -7.28 -5.14
CA TRP A 349 -7.96 -5.95 -5.62
C TRP A 349 -9.12 -5.14 -6.23
N LYS A 350 -10.00 -5.79 -7.02
CA LYS A 350 -11.13 -5.11 -7.66
C LYS A 350 -12.17 -4.65 -6.64
N ILE A 351 -12.39 -5.44 -5.58
CA ILE A 351 -13.32 -5.10 -4.51
C ILE A 351 -12.73 -3.98 -3.65
N ILE A 352 -11.43 -4.02 -3.35
CA ILE A 352 -10.77 -2.93 -2.60
C ILE A 352 -10.84 -1.61 -3.36
N LYS A 353 -10.70 -1.63 -4.69
CA LYS A 353 -10.93 -0.42 -5.52
C LYS A 353 -12.36 0.11 -5.42
N VAL A 354 -13.36 -0.76 -5.36
CA VAL A 354 -14.75 -0.35 -5.09
C VAL A 354 -14.84 0.28 -3.71
N ILE A 355 -14.24 -0.32 -2.69
CA ILE A 355 -14.24 0.22 -1.33
C ILE A 355 -13.60 1.62 -1.30
N LEU A 356 -12.41 1.78 -1.90
CA LEU A 356 -11.71 3.07 -2.02
C LEU A 356 -12.57 4.12 -2.73
N LYS A 357 -13.28 3.73 -3.80
CA LYS A 357 -14.19 4.63 -4.52
C LYS A 357 -15.26 5.22 -3.61
N TYR A 358 -15.77 4.44 -2.66
CA TYR A 358 -16.83 4.82 -1.73
C TYR A 358 -16.30 5.14 -0.32
N GLN A 359 -15.01 5.48 -0.17
CA GLN A 359 -14.36 5.71 1.13
C GLN A 359 -15.02 6.77 2.02
N ARG A 360 -15.79 7.71 1.45
CA ARG A 360 -16.54 8.70 2.23
C ARG A 360 -17.68 8.07 3.06
N ASN A 361 -18.17 6.91 2.64
CA ASN A 361 -19.21 6.14 3.32
C ASN A 361 -18.72 4.79 3.85
N ILE A 362 -17.47 4.41 3.58
CA ILE A 362 -16.90 3.14 4.05
C ILE A 362 -15.67 3.40 4.92
N LYS A 363 -15.68 2.87 6.14
CA LYS A 363 -14.50 2.77 7.01
C LYS A 363 -14.02 1.32 7.03
N VAL A 364 -12.71 1.12 7.03
CA VAL A 364 -12.12 -0.24 7.07
C VAL A 364 -11.19 -0.31 8.26
N VAL A 365 -11.50 -1.22 9.20
CA VAL A 365 -10.60 -1.59 10.29
C VAL A 365 -9.99 -2.94 9.91
N ASN A 366 -8.72 -2.92 9.54
CA ASN A 366 -7.98 -4.09 9.09
C ASN A 366 -7.08 -4.61 10.22
N ILE A 367 -7.15 -5.91 10.54
CA ILE A 367 -6.28 -6.53 11.56
C ILE A 367 -5.38 -7.62 10.99
N GLU A 368 -4.11 -7.53 11.38
CA GLU A 368 -3.04 -8.47 11.05
C GLU A 368 -2.50 -9.16 12.32
N ARG A 369 -1.75 -10.25 12.14
CA ARG A 369 -1.18 -11.06 13.23
C ARG A 369 0.05 -11.79 12.72
N ASP A 370 1.03 -12.11 13.56
CA ASP A 370 2.19 -12.91 13.17
C ASP A 370 1.75 -14.18 12.42
N LEU A 371 2.34 -14.37 11.23
CA LEU A 371 2.04 -15.47 10.33
C LEU A 371 2.11 -16.84 11.03
N LYS A 372 3.07 -17.05 11.93
CA LYS A 372 3.28 -18.37 12.54
C LYS A 372 2.14 -18.68 13.51
N ASP A 373 1.71 -17.71 14.31
CA ASP A 373 0.52 -17.84 15.17
C ASP A 373 -0.76 -18.01 14.34
N VAL A 374 -0.87 -17.33 13.20
CA VAL A 374 -1.99 -17.53 12.26
C VAL A 374 -2.05 -18.98 11.77
N LEU A 375 -0.92 -19.59 11.43
CA LEU A 375 -0.88 -20.98 10.97
C LEU A 375 -1.26 -21.98 12.08
N VAL A 376 -0.78 -21.77 13.30
CA VAL A 376 -1.19 -22.58 14.47
C VAL A 376 -2.67 -22.41 14.77
N SER A 377 -3.18 -21.17 14.75
CA SER A 377 -4.61 -20.92 14.97
C SER A 377 -5.49 -21.55 13.89
N HIS A 378 -5.03 -21.56 12.63
CA HIS A 378 -5.74 -22.21 11.54
C HIS A 378 -5.69 -23.74 11.65
N TYR A 379 -4.57 -24.33 12.07
CA TYR A 379 -4.45 -25.76 12.35
C TYR A 379 -5.52 -26.22 13.34
N PHE A 380 -5.57 -25.61 14.52
CA PHE A 380 -6.56 -25.95 15.55
C PHE A 380 -7.99 -25.68 15.11
N HIS A 381 -8.22 -24.66 14.28
CA HIS A 381 -9.55 -24.42 13.72
C HIS A 381 -10.02 -25.59 12.83
N LEU A 382 -9.14 -26.16 12.02
CA LEU A 382 -9.46 -27.33 11.20
C LEU A 382 -9.58 -28.61 12.04
N LEU A 383 -8.70 -28.78 13.03
CA LEU A 383 -8.71 -29.94 13.93
C LEU A 383 -10.01 -29.98 14.75
N ASN A 384 -10.36 -28.88 15.42
CA ASN A 384 -11.54 -28.79 16.27
C ASN A 384 -12.87 -28.83 15.47
N SER A 385 -12.84 -28.44 14.20
CA SER A 385 -14.01 -28.60 13.31
C SER A 385 -14.11 -29.99 12.67
N GLY A 386 -13.20 -30.92 13.01
CA GLY A 386 -13.19 -32.28 12.47
C GLY A 386 -12.77 -32.39 11.00
N LYS A 387 -12.27 -31.31 10.39
CA LYS A 387 -11.90 -31.27 8.96
C LYS A 387 -10.57 -31.96 8.65
N ILE A 388 -9.71 -32.10 9.66
CA ILE A 388 -8.45 -32.81 9.56
C ILE A 388 -8.23 -33.63 10.83
N LYS A 389 -7.40 -34.67 10.74
CA LYS A 389 -6.91 -35.47 11.87
C LYS A 389 -5.37 -35.50 11.93
N TRP A 390 -4.72 -34.61 11.19
CA TRP A 390 -3.27 -34.55 11.07
C TRP A 390 -2.63 -33.92 12.31
N ASP A 391 -1.39 -34.28 12.60
CA ASP A 391 -0.54 -33.50 13.49
C ASP A 391 -0.16 -32.15 12.84
N PHE A 392 0.48 -31.26 13.60
CA PHE A 392 0.85 -29.94 13.10
C PHE A 392 1.86 -30.00 11.94
N LYS A 393 2.81 -30.95 11.97
CA LYS A 393 3.86 -31.08 10.95
C LYS A 393 3.29 -31.53 9.61
N ALA A 394 2.43 -32.55 9.62
CA ALA A 394 1.67 -33.01 8.48
C ALA A 394 0.74 -31.92 7.96
N TYR A 395 0.05 -31.18 8.83
CA TYR A 395 -0.72 -30.00 8.42
C TYR A 395 0.16 -28.96 7.72
N PHE A 396 1.32 -28.62 8.28
CA PHE A 396 2.20 -27.59 7.73
C PHE A 396 2.67 -27.97 6.32
N ASN A 397 3.11 -29.22 6.15
CA ASN A 397 3.64 -29.72 4.89
C ASN A 397 2.58 -29.84 3.78
N ASN A 398 1.37 -30.25 4.12
CA ASN A 398 0.30 -30.49 3.15
C ASN A 398 -0.53 -29.22 2.86
N LEU A 399 -0.69 -28.33 3.84
CA LEU A 399 -1.61 -27.19 3.74
C LEU A 399 -1.03 -25.86 4.27
N GLY A 400 -0.36 -25.89 5.44
CA GLY A 400 0.09 -24.69 6.15
C GLY A 400 1.05 -23.82 5.34
N LYS A 401 1.99 -24.42 4.60
CA LYS A 401 2.91 -23.66 3.72
C LYS A 401 2.18 -22.90 2.61
N TYR A 402 1.09 -23.46 2.06
CA TYR A 402 0.28 -22.77 1.05
C TYR A 402 -0.61 -21.69 1.67
N LYS A 403 -1.07 -21.89 2.91
CA LYS A 403 -1.72 -20.86 3.71
C LYS A 403 -0.78 -19.69 4.03
N ALA A 404 0.51 -19.95 4.23
CA ALA A 404 1.50 -18.89 4.34
C ALA A 404 1.61 -18.05 3.06
N ILE A 405 1.59 -18.69 1.88
CA ILE A 405 1.55 -17.98 0.59
C ILE A 405 0.29 -17.12 0.47
N GLN A 406 -0.89 -17.65 0.83
CA GLN A 406 -2.15 -16.90 0.85
C GLN A 406 -2.06 -15.69 1.79
N TYR A 407 -1.45 -15.86 2.96
CA TYR A 407 -1.24 -14.78 3.92
C TYR A 407 -0.36 -13.67 3.34
N ILE A 408 0.75 -14.00 2.69
CA ILE A 408 1.62 -12.99 2.08
C ILE A 408 0.89 -12.24 0.95
N GLN A 409 0.05 -12.93 0.17
CA GLN A 409 -0.78 -12.28 -0.86
C GLN A 409 -1.77 -11.28 -0.27
N TYR A 410 -2.39 -11.60 0.87
CA TYR A 410 -3.28 -10.69 1.59
C TYR A 410 -2.56 -9.38 1.95
N HIS A 411 -1.41 -9.50 2.61
CA HIS A 411 -0.64 -8.35 3.10
C HIS A 411 -0.10 -7.53 1.95
N LYS A 412 0.40 -8.18 0.89
CA LYS A 412 0.88 -7.48 -0.31
C LYS A 412 -0.20 -6.66 -1.02
N VAL A 413 -1.46 -7.09 -0.94
CA VAL A 413 -2.58 -6.33 -1.52
C VAL A 413 -2.91 -5.13 -0.65
N TRP A 414 -3.10 -5.34 0.66
CA TRP A 414 -3.46 -4.26 1.58
C TRP A 414 -2.35 -3.23 1.80
N SER A 415 -1.08 -3.62 1.71
CA SER A 415 0.07 -2.70 1.81
C SER A 415 0.14 -1.66 0.69
N GLN A 416 -0.71 -1.79 -0.35
CA GLN A 416 -0.80 -0.82 -1.44
C GLN A 416 -1.87 0.26 -1.19
N PHE A 417 -2.59 0.19 -0.07
CA PHE A 417 -3.69 1.07 0.27
C PHE A 417 -3.54 1.57 1.71
N ASP A 418 -3.71 2.88 1.91
CA ASP A 418 -3.52 3.51 3.22
C ASP A 418 -4.81 4.09 3.80
N PHE A 419 -5.96 3.83 3.15
CA PHE A 419 -7.26 4.38 3.54
C PHE A 419 -7.94 3.65 4.71
N CYS A 420 -7.28 2.65 5.29
CA CYS A 420 -7.80 1.79 6.34
C CYS A 420 -6.99 1.93 7.64
N LEU A 421 -7.65 1.74 8.78
CA LEU A 421 -6.97 1.60 10.06
C LEU A 421 -6.33 0.21 10.13
N ASN A 422 -5.01 0.14 10.11
CA ASN A 422 -4.27 -1.13 10.22
C ASN A 422 -3.85 -1.39 11.67
N LEU A 423 -4.35 -2.48 12.23
CA LEU A 423 -4.10 -2.92 13.60
C LEU A 423 -3.30 -4.22 13.60
N LYS A 424 -2.59 -4.48 14.72
CA LYS A 424 -1.95 -5.76 14.99
C LYS A 424 -2.62 -6.45 16.16
N TYR A 425 -2.80 -7.76 16.05
CA TYR A 425 -3.30 -8.60 17.12
C TYR A 425 -2.42 -8.56 18.37
N GLU A 426 -1.11 -8.44 18.17
CA GLU A 426 -0.14 -8.32 19.25
C GLU A 426 -0.38 -7.03 20.06
N ASP A 427 -0.56 -5.90 19.38
CA ASP A 427 -0.87 -4.61 20.02
C ASP A 427 -2.23 -4.66 20.73
N LEU A 428 -3.23 -5.30 20.11
CA LEU A 428 -4.54 -5.51 20.72
C LEU A 428 -4.46 -6.34 22.02
N ARG A 429 -3.47 -7.24 22.15
CA ARG A 429 -3.27 -8.05 23.35
C ARG A 429 -2.44 -7.33 24.41
N HIS A 430 -1.45 -6.53 24.00
CA HIS A 430 -0.54 -5.85 24.93
C HIS A 430 -1.06 -4.49 25.41
N SER A 431 -1.82 -3.79 24.56
CA SER A 431 -2.33 -2.44 24.79
C SER A 431 -3.79 -2.32 24.35
N THR A 432 -4.67 -3.19 24.88
CA THR A 432 -6.09 -3.27 24.45
C THR A 432 -6.80 -1.92 24.52
N ALA A 433 -6.63 -1.18 25.62
CA ALA A 433 -7.24 0.14 25.81
C ALA A 433 -6.83 1.15 24.73
N GLU A 434 -5.53 1.25 24.44
CA GLU A 434 -5.00 2.15 23.41
C GLU A 434 -5.55 1.81 22.02
N VAL A 435 -5.67 0.51 21.71
CA VAL A 435 -6.25 0.06 20.45
C VAL A 435 -7.74 0.41 20.37
N ILE A 436 -8.51 0.25 21.45
CA ILE A 436 -9.94 0.64 21.48
C ILE A 436 -10.09 2.14 21.21
N VAL A 437 -9.27 2.98 21.84
CA VAL A 437 -9.27 4.44 21.60
C VAL A 437 -8.97 4.75 20.13
N GLN A 438 -7.94 4.12 19.55
CA GLN A 438 -7.63 4.29 18.13
C GLN A 438 -8.78 3.89 17.20
N VAL A 439 -9.50 2.79 17.51
CA VAL A 439 -10.69 2.39 16.75
C VAL A 439 -11.81 3.41 16.89
N ALA A 440 -12.08 3.88 18.12
CA ALA A 440 -13.12 4.87 18.38
C ALA A 440 -12.86 6.19 17.63
N GLU A 441 -11.63 6.70 17.69
CA GLU A 441 -11.21 7.91 16.96
C GLU A 441 -11.39 7.75 15.44
N TYR A 442 -10.95 6.61 14.88
CA TYR A 442 -11.08 6.36 13.45
C TYR A 442 -12.53 6.25 12.96
N LEU A 443 -13.42 5.73 13.81
CA LEU A 443 -14.85 5.59 13.54
C LEU A 443 -15.67 6.85 13.88
N ASP A 444 -15.02 7.88 14.43
CA ASP A 444 -15.63 9.13 14.89
C ASP A 444 -16.61 8.92 16.08
N VAL A 445 -16.32 7.95 16.96
CA VAL A 445 -17.12 7.64 18.18
C VAL A 445 -16.58 8.45 19.36
N LYS A 446 -17.39 9.38 19.88
CA LYS A 446 -16.96 10.33 20.93
C LYS A 446 -17.16 9.84 22.36
N SER A 447 -18.18 9.02 22.61
CA SER A 447 -18.56 8.56 23.94
C SER A 447 -18.60 7.04 23.98
N PHE A 448 -17.81 6.44 24.85
CA PHE A 448 -17.75 5.00 25.07
C PHE A 448 -17.15 4.72 26.45
N ASN A 449 -17.52 3.58 27.05
CA ASN A 449 -16.92 3.12 28.30
C ASN A 449 -15.85 2.07 27.99
N ILE A 450 -14.59 2.47 28.14
CA ILE A 450 -13.44 1.61 27.80
C ILE A 450 -13.37 0.35 28.67
N GLU A 451 -13.65 0.47 29.97
CA GLU A 451 -13.60 -0.65 30.92
C GLU A 451 -14.68 -1.68 30.60
N SER A 452 -15.89 -1.20 30.31
CA SER A 452 -17.01 -2.04 29.87
C SER A 452 -16.67 -2.78 28.58
N ILE A 453 -16.11 -2.11 27.57
CA ILE A 453 -15.74 -2.74 26.29
C ILE A 453 -14.67 -3.81 26.50
N ILE A 454 -13.65 -3.52 27.32
CA ILE A 454 -12.59 -4.49 27.63
C ILE A 454 -13.18 -5.74 28.28
N LEU A 455 -14.04 -5.55 29.29
CA LEU A 455 -14.71 -6.66 29.97
C LEU A 455 -15.57 -7.46 28.98
N GLU A 456 -16.44 -6.79 28.24
CA GLU A 456 -17.41 -7.39 27.32
C GLU A 456 -16.78 -8.08 26.10
N THR A 457 -15.54 -7.72 25.77
CA THR A 457 -14.79 -8.30 24.65
C THR A 457 -13.64 -9.18 25.09
N ASP A 458 -13.52 -9.48 26.39
CA ASP A 458 -12.59 -10.49 26.87
C ASP A 458 -12.90 -11.87 26.25
N ILE A 459 -11.86 -12.69 26.06
CA ILE A 459 -12.00 -13.97 25.38
C ILE A 459 -12.97 -14.93 26.07
N GLU A 460 -13.04 -14.92 27.40
CA GLU A 460 -13.94 -15.79 28.17
C GLU A 460 -15.38 -15.30 28.06
N ASN A 461 -15.60 -13.98 28.15
CA ASN A 461 -16.91 -13.38 27.94
C ASN A 461 -17.40 -13.57 26.50
N LEU A 462 -16.54 -13.41 25.50
CA LEU A 462 -16.87 -13.72 24.11
C LEU A 462 -17.17 -15.20 23.90
N ARG A 463 -16.44 -16.10 24.56
CA ARG A 463 -16.73 -17.55 24.48
C ARG A 463 -18.12 -17.87 25.03
N SER A 464 -18.51 -17.22 26.13
CA SER A 464 -19.82 -17.39 26.76
C SER A 464 -20.96 -16.73 25.96
N ASN A 465 -20.73 -15.51 25.45
CA ASN A 465 -21.75 -14.62 24.88
C ASN A 465 -21.71 -14.52 23.34
N HIS A 466 -21.01 -15.41 22.65
CA HIS A 466 -20.85 -15.34 21.18
C HIS A 466 -22.18 -15.26 20.41
N LYS A 467 -23.21 -16.01 20.85
CA LYS A 467 -24.52 -16.00 20.18
C LYS A 467 -25.27 -14.68 20.37
N SER A 468 -25.27 -14.14 21.58
CA SER A 468 -25.95 -12.87 21.89
C SER A 468 -25.26 -11.67 21.24
N LYS A 469 -23.95 -11.74 21.00
CA LYS A 469 -23.18 -10.69 20.30
C LYS A 469 -23.19 -10.82 18.77
N ASN A 470 -24.12 -11.61 18.19
CA ASN A 470 -24.24 -11.83 16.75
C ASN A 470 -22.92 -12.28 16.08
N LEU A 471 -22.12 -13.07 16.79
CA LEU A 471 -20.91 -13.68 16.26
C LEU A 471 -21.24 -15.07 15.70
N ASN A 472 -20.85 -15.34 14.46
CA ASN A 472 -21.11 -16.62 13.76
C ASN A 472 -20.15 -17.75 14.17
N GLU A 473 -19.63 -17.76 15.41
CA GLU A 473 -18.53 -18.65 15.83
C GLU A 473 -18.93 -19.51 17.03
N GLU A 474 -18.57 -20.79 17.04
CA GLU A 474 -18.85 -21.74 18.13
C GLU A 474 -17.89 -21.57 19.33
N LYS A 475 -18.23 -22.11 20.52
CA LYS A 475 -17.38 -22.03 21.73
C LYS A 475 -15.92 -22.48 21.49
N TRP A 476 -15.72 -23.58 20.75
CA TRP A 476 -14.39 -24.13 20.45
C TRP A 476 -13.52 -23.22 19.57
N PHE A 477 -14.12 -22.20 18.93
CA PHE A 477 -13.41 -21.22 18.11
C PHE A 477 -12.46 -20.35 18.95
N PHE A 478 -12.85 -20.03 20.19
CA PHE A 478 -12.12 -19.18 21.12
C PHE A 478 -11.05 -19.97 21.87
N ARG A 479 -9.94 -20.26 21.18
CA ARG A 479 -8.94 -21.25 21.64
C ARG A 479 -8.07 -20.82 22.84
N LYS A 480 -7.12 -19.89 22.64
CA LYS A 480 -6.15 -19.48 23.68
C LYS A 480 -5.99 -17.96 23.82
N GLY A 481 -6.12 -17.21 22.73
CA GLY A 481 -5.97 -15.75 22.78
C GLY A 481 -4.54 -15.23 23.05
N ILE A 482 -3.49 -16.04 22.88
CA ILE A 482 -2.12 -15.67 23.23
C ILE A 482 -1.22 -15.38 22.03
N VAL A 483 -0.16 -14.61 22.25
CA VAL A 483 0.93 -14.32 21.28
C VAL A 483 2.09 -15.28 21.53
N GLY A 484 2.67 -15.83 20.47
CA GLY A 484 3.88 -16.67 20.57
C GLY A 484 3.63 -18.16 20.79
N ASP A 485 2.39 -18.63 20.75
CA ASP A 485 2.04 -20.06 20.91
C ASP A 485 2.70 -20.91 19.81
N TRP A 486 3.00 -20.31 18.66
CA TRP A 486 3.72 -20.97 17.57
C TRP A 486 5.06 -21.60 17.99
N LYS A 487 5.73 -21.09 19.02
CA LYS A 487 7.03 -21.61 19.48
C LYS A 487 6.97 -23.08 19.88
N SER A 488 5.81 -23.55 20.37
CA SER A 488 5.62 -24.94 20.80
C SER A 488 5.31 -25.90 19.65
N TYR A 489 5.14 -25.41 18.42
CA TYR A 489 4.71 -26.23 17.27
C TYR A 489 5.70 -26.20 16.10
N PHE A 490 6.47 -25.13 15.96
CA PHE A 490 7.41 -24.97 14.85
C PHE A 490 8.78 -25.55 15.17
N ASP A 491 9.30 -26.34 14.25
CA ASP A 491 10.70 -26.75 14.20
C ASP A 491 11.51 -25.77 13.32
N ALA A 492 12.84 -25.92 13.35
CA ALA A 492 13.75 -25.05 12.59
C ALA A 492 13.50 -25.09 11.07
N SER A 493 13.11 -26.25 10.53
CA SER A 493 12.84 -26.43 9.10
C SER A 493 11.58 -25.67 8.67
N MET A 494 10.50 -25.76 9.45
CA MET A 494 9.27 -25.03 9.21
C MET A 494 9.50 -23.50 9.30
N ILE A 495 10.32 -23.04 10.26
CA ILE A 495 10.69 -21.63 10.40
C ILE A 495 11.47 -21.16 9.17
N ALA A 496 12.49 -21.91 8.74
CA ALA A 496 13.25 -21.60 7.54
C ALA A 496 12.33 -21.51 6.30
N LYS A 497 11.39 -22.45 6.15
CA LYS A 497 10.44 -22.45 5.04
C LYS A 497 9.50 -21.24 5.06
N VAL A 498 9.02 -20.83 6.23
CA VAL A 498 8.22 -19.59 6.36
C VAL A 498 9.03 -18.37 5.94
N ASN A 499 10.30 -18.28 6.33
CA ASN A 499 11.18 -17.19 5.94
C ASN A 499 11.45 -17.17 4.42
N ASP A 500 11.64 -18.33 3.80
CA ASP A 500 11.76 -18.44 2.35
C ASP A 500 10.50 -17.91 1.65
N ILE A 501 9.32 -18.29 2.12
CA ILE A 501 8.03 -17.79 1.57
C ILE A 501 7.91 -16.28 1.72
N LYS A 502 8.25 -15.72 2.90
CA LYS A 502 8.29 -14.27 3.13
C LYS A 502 9.21 -13.54 2.16
N ASN A 503 10.35 -14.16 1.83
CA ASN A 503 11.34 -13.64 0.89
C ASN A 503 11.02 -13.96 -0.59
N GLY A 504 9.84 -14.52 -0.88
CA GLY A 504 9.41 -14.86 -2.25
C GLY A 504 10.09 -16.09 -2.85
N LYS A 505 10.89 -16.83 -2.07
CA LYS A 505 11.57 -18.06 -2.48
C LYS A 505 10.60 -19.26 -2.43
N ILE A 506 9.71 -19.31 -3.42
CA ILE A 506 8.70 -20.36 -3.60
C ILE A 506 9.02 -21.15 -4.87
N THR A 507 9.10 -22.48 -4.77
CA THR A 507 9.42 -23.37 -5.89
C THR A 507 8.32 -23.37 -6.97
N ILE A 508 8.66 -23.78 -8.19
CA ILE A 508 7.69 -23.86 -9.30
C ILE A 508 6.55 -24.82 -8.94
N LEU A 509 6.87 -26.00 -8.41
CA LEU A 509 5.87 -26.99 -7.98
C LEU A 509 4.92 -26.42 -6.93
N GLU A 510 5.44 -25.70 -5.93
CA GLU A 510 4.59 -25.05 -4.91
C GLU A 510 3.67 -23.99 -5.51
N ARG A 511 4.15 -23.22 -6.50
CA ARG A 511 3.33 -22.24 -7.22
C ARG A 511 2.19 -22.93 -7.98
N VAL A 512 2.47 -24.05 -8.64
CA VAL A 512 1.46 -24.84 -9.38
C VAL A 512 0.42 -25.40 -8.41
N ILE A 513 0.84 -26.06 -7.33
CA ILE A 513 -0.08 -26.61 -6.33
C ILE A 513 -0.91 -25.50 -5.69
N PHE A 514 -0.28 -24.38 -5.30
CA PHE A 514 -1.01 -23.22 -4.80
C PHE A 514 -2.04 -22.71 -5.81
N PHE A 515 -1.66 -22.61 -7.09
CA PHE A 515 -2.56 -22.15 -8.13
C PHE A 515 -3.79 -23.07 -8.26
N ILE A 516 -3.60 -24.38 -8.30
CA ILE A 516 -4.70 -25.34 -8.42
C ILE A 516 -5.59 -25.30 -7.17
N VAL A 517 -5.00 -25.51 -5.99
CA VAL A 517 -5.75 -25.71 -4.73
C VAL A 517 -6.35 -24.41 -4.20
N PHE A 518 -5.64 -23.29 -4.36
CA PHE A 518 -6.03 -22.01 -3.75
C PHE A 518 -6.50 -20.98 -4.78
N SER A 519 -5.99 -20.96 -6.02
CA SER A 519 -6.43 -19.94 -6.98
C SER A 519 -7.65 -20.40 -7.79
N VAL A 520 -7.64 -21.61 -8.35
CA VAL A 520 -8.76 -22.13 -9.15
C VAL A 520 -9.98 -22.38 -8.26
N ARG A 521 -9.80 -23.10 -7.15
CA ARG A 521 -10.89 -23.37 -6.19
C ARG A 521 -11.54 -22.09 -5.67
N LEU A 522 -10.74 -21.07 -5.30
CA LEU A 522 -11.29 -19.78 -4.85
C LEU A 522 -12.00 -19.04 -5.98
N LYS A 523 -11.52 -19.10 -7.22
CA LYS A 523 -12.21 -18.50 -8.37
C LYS A 523 -13.57 -19.15 -8.61
N ILE A 524 -13.66 -20.48 -8.58
CA ILE A 524 -14.93 -21.20 -8.69
C ILE A 524 -15.85 -20.81 -7.53
N LYS A 525 -15.33 -20.85 -6.29
CA LYS A 525 -16.07 -20.43 -5.11
C LYS A 525 -16.60 -19.00 -5.22
N TYR A 526 -15.80 -18.06 -5.70
CA TYR A 526 -16.21 -16.67 -5.90
C TYR A 526 -17.18 -16.47 -7.07
N PHE A 527 -17.05 -17.28 -8.12
CA PHE A 527 -18.00 -17.32 -9.23
C PHE A 527 -19.37 -17.80 -8.73
N LEU A 528 -19.42 -18.94 -8.05
CA LEU A 528 -20.64 -19.46 -7.43
C LEU A 528 -21.22 -18.46 -6.42
N TYR A 529 -20.39 -17.90 -5.55
CA TYR A 529 -20.82 -16.90 -4.58
C TYR A 529 -21.49 -15.69 -5.26
N ARG A 530 -20.98 -15.26 -6.42
CA ARG A 530 -21.50 -14.09 -7.14
C ARG A 530 -22.79 -14.37 -7.92
N PHE A 531 -22.90 -15.53 -8.57
CA PHE A 531 -23.95 -15.82 -9.55
C PHE A 531 -24.92 -16.92 -9.13
N PHE A 532 -24.49 -17.84 -8.26
CA PHE A 532 -25.28 -19.00 -7.81
C PHE A 532 -25.13 -19.24 -6.30
N PRO A 533 -25.67 -18.35 -5.43
CA PRO A 533 -25.49 -18.41 -3.97
C PRO A 533 -25.89 -19.73 -3.30
N SER A 534 -26.95 -20.38 -3.80
CA SER A 534 -27.40 -21.70 -3.31
C SER A 534 -26.34 -22.78 -3.59
N LEU A 535 -25.82 -22.83 -4.82
CA LEU A 535 -24.77 -23.77 -5.21
C LEU A 535 -23.44 -23.51 -4.48
N TYR A 536 -23.15 -22.24 -4.17
CA TYR A 536 -22.01 -21.87 -3.33
C TYR A 536 -22.05 -22.54 -1.95
N LEU A 537 -23.22 -22.58 -1.29
CA LEU A 537 -23.34 -23.20 0.04
C LEU A 537 -23.09 -24.71 -0.01
N ILE A 538 -23.51 -25.37 -1.08
CA ILE A 538 -23.26 -26.81 -1.30
C ILE A 538 -21.76 -27.04 -1.54
N PHE A 539 -21.16 -26.22 -2.41
CA PHE A 539 -19.74 -26.34 -2.76
C PHE A 539 -18.84 -26.08 -1.55
N ASP A 540 -19.09 -25.04 -0.76
CA ASP A 540 -18.28 -24.67 0.41
C ASP A 540 -18.36 -25.67 1.57
N LYS A 541 -19.48 -26.41 1.69
CA LYS A 541 -19.60 -27.50 2.65
C LYS A 541 -18.75 -28.71 2.26
N ARG A 542 -18.58 -28.98 0.96
CA ARG A 542 -17.86 -30.15 0.44
C ARG A 542 -16.38 -29.89 0.17
N PHE A 543 -15.98 -28.66 -0.14
CA PHE A 543 -14.63 -28.28 -0.60
C PHE A 543 -14.09 -27.02 0.08
#